data_AF-A0A813XW65-F1
#
_entry.id   AF-A0A813XW65-F1
#
_cell.length_a   1.000
_cell.length_b   1.000
_cell.length_c   1.000
_cell.angle_alpha   90.00
_cell.angle_beta   90.00
_cell.angle_gamma   90.00
#
_symmetry.space_group_name_H-M   'P 1'
#
loop_
_entity.id
_entity.type
_entity.pdbx_description
1 polymer ?
#
loop_
_entity_poly.entity_id
_entity_poly.type
_entity_poly.pdbx_seq_one_letter_code
_entity_poly.pdbx_strand_id
1 'polypeptide(L)'
;MVLPFSLNTANTTNSGELPRLLTEEEQIVLAIDQTVHESLESTRRMLTLCEESKEAGIRTLVMLDEQGEQLDAIDSGMDRINAEMRDAEKNLEGLEKCCGLCVLPWKKSKNVEKSAAYSKTFKGNDDGKVNSSGPRQIVAQNGVGPGSGYIQKITGDARENEMEDNLQQVSTMIGNLRNMACDMGNEIENQNNQIDRIKGKTEISQVRIEGANKRAKTLLKT
;
A
#
# COMPACT_ATOMS: atom_id res chain seq x y z
N MET A 1 -29.48 0.74 40.71
CA MET A 1 -30.15 1.40 41.85
C MET A 1 -29.14 2.39 42.40
N VAL A 2 -29.08 3.60 41.82
CA VAL A 2 -29.76 4.83 42.27
C VAL A 2 -28.94 5.51 43.38
N LEU A 3 -28.26 6.60 42.99
CA LEU A 3 -27.82 7.70 43.86
C LEU A 3 -29.07 8.29 44.56
N PRO A 4 -29.02 8.80 45.81
CA PRO A 4 -28.32 10.07 46.06
C PRO A 4 -27.74 10.26 47.48
N PHE A 5 -26.61 10.97 47.58
CA PHE A 5 -26.27 11.67 48.82
C PHE A 5 -26.56 13.15 48.60
N SER A 6 -27.77 13.57 48.97
CA SER A 6 -28.15 14.98 49.06
C SER A 6 -27.44 15.59 50.26
N LEU A 7 -26.47 16.47 49.99
CA LEU A 7 -25.96 17.40 51.00
C LEU A 7 -27.04 18.46 51.25
N ASN A 8 -27.73 18.31 52.38
CA ASN A 8 -28.64 19.31 52.91
C ASN A 8 -27.83 20.49 53.45
N THR A 9 -28.21 21.67 52.98
CA THR A 9 -27.68 22.98 53.34
C THR A 9 -27.89 23.29 54.83
N ALA A 10 -26.79 23.42 55.56
CA ALA A 10 -26.70 24.25 56.75
C ALA A 10 -25.47 25.14 56.59
N ASN A 11 -25.70 26.33 56.05
CA ASN A 11 -24.72 27.40 55.95
C ASN A 11 -24.87 28.32 57.16
N THR A 12 -23.80 29.09 57.41
CA THR A 12 -23.58 30.15 58.40
C THR A 12 -23.08 29.60 59.74
N THR A 13 -21.84 29.82 60.18
CA THR A 13 -20.81 30.85 59.88
C THR A 13 -19.43 30.33 60.32
N ASN A 14 -18.37 30.50 59.51
CA ASN A 14 -17.11 31.11 59.96
C ASN A 14 -16.13 31.33 58.80
N SER A 15 -15.61 32.56 58.73
CA SER A 15 -14.35 33.03 58.13
C SER A 15 -13.93 32.55 56.73
N GLY A 16 -13.83 33.50 55.81
CA GLY A 16 -13.18 33.33 54.52
C GLY A 16 -11.70 33.01 54.65
N GLU A 17 -11.37 31.72 54.59
CA GLU A 17 -10.05 31.29 54.16
C GLU A 17 -9.92 31.61 52.68
N LEU A 18 -9.09 32.63 52.38
CA LEU A 18 -8.49 32.77 51.06
C LEU A 18 -7.86 31.42 50.68
N PRO A 19 -8.02 30.94 49.43
CA PRO A 19 -7.40 29.69 49.02
C PRO A 19 -5.91 29.75 49.33
N ARG A 20 -5.42 28.76 50.10
CA ARG A 20 -4.03 28.68 50.52
C ARG A 20 -3.14 28.73 49.27
N LEU A 21 -2.22 29.70 49.23
CA LEU A 21 -1.21 29.78 48.17
C LEU A 21 -0.33 28.53 48.26
N LEU A 22 -0.28 27.73 47.18
CA LEU A 22 0.58 26.54 47.12
C LEU A 22 2.04 26.94 47.26
N THR A 23 2.81 26.16 48.02
CA THR A 23 4.26 26.33 48.09
C THR A 23 4.89 26.03 46.72
N GLU A 24 6.10 26.54 46.47
CA GLU A 24 6.80 26.28 45.19
C GLU A 24 6.98 24.77 44.93
N GLU A 25 7.24 23.99 45.98
CA GLU A 25 7.35 22.53 45.90
C GLU A 25 6.02 21.88 45.50
N GLU A 26 4.90 22.31 46.09
CA GLU A 26 3.57 21.80 45.75
C GLU A 26 3.17 22.15 44.30
N GLN A 27 3.57 23.33 43.81
CA GLN A 27 3.33 23.73 42.41
C GLN A 27 4.12 22.86 41.43
N ILE A 28 5.38 22.54 41.74
CA ILE A 28 6.21 21.67 40.90
C ILE A 28 5.63 20.25 40.85
N VAL A 29 5.22 19.69 42.00
CA VAL A 29 4.62 18.35 42.05
C VAL A 29 3.31 18.30 41.25
N LEU A 30 2.47 19.32 41.35
CA LEU A 30 1.24 19.41 40.57
C LEU A 30 1.51 19.47 39.06
N ALA A 31 2.52 20.24 38.64
CA ALA A 31 2.92 20.32 37.23
C ALA A 31 3.48 18.98 36.70
N ILE A 32 4.24 18.25 37.52
CA ILE A 32 4.72 16.91 37.17
C ILE A 32 3.55 15.95 37.00
N ASP A 33 2.60 15.93 37.94
CA ASP A 33 1.44 15.05 37.89
C ASP A 33 0.58 15.32 36.63
N GLN A 34 0.37 16.59 36.31
CA GLN A 34 -0.33 16.99 35.09
C GLN A 34 0.42 16.51 33.84
N THR A 35 1.74 16.70 33.77
CA THR A 35 2.56 16.25 32.62
C THR A 35 2.52 14.73 32.45
N VAL A 36 2.57 13.97 33.55
CA VAL A 36 2.47 12.50 33.54
C VAL A 36 1.09 12.06 33.06
N HIS A 37 0.03 12.72 33.51
CA HIS A 37 -1.33 12.43 33.08
C HIS A 37 -1.52 12.67 31.57
N GLU A 38 -1.08 13.82 31.08
CA GLU A 38 -1.12 14.18 29.66
C GLU A 38 -0.31 13.19 28.81
N SER A 39 0.86 12.76 29.31
CA SER A 39 1.71 11.76 28.64
C SER A 39 1.04 10.39 28.59
N LEU A 40 0.43 9.94 29.68
CA LEU A 40 -0.31 8.67 29.71
C LEU A 40 -1.47 8.69 28.71
N GLU A 41 -2.27 9.76 28.71
CA GLU A 41 -3.36 9.91 27.75
C GLU A 41 -2.84 9.90 26.30
N SER A 42 -1.68 10.52 26.05
CA SER A 42 -1.03 10.45 24.75
C SER A 42 -0.65 9.03 24.34
N THR A 43 -0.15 8.19 25.26
CA THR A 43 0.13 6.78 24.95
C THR A 43 -1.12 5.99 24.63
N ARG A 44 -2.26 6.28 25.30
CA ARG A 44 -3.54 5.66 24.98
C ARG A 44 -4.03 6.06 23.58
N ARG A 45 -3.94 7.35 23.22
CA ARG A 45 -4.26 7.82 21.86
C ARG A 45 -3.36 7.16 20.82
N MET A 46 -2.08 6.97 21.13
CA MET A 46 -1.12 6.33 20.24
C MET A 46 -1.49 4.87 19.96
N LEU A 47 -1.96 4.12 20.95
CA LEU A 47 -2.49 2.77 20.77
C LEU A 47 -3.66 2.77 19.79
N THR A 48 -4.67 3.61 20.02
CA THR A 48 -5.85 3.71 19.14
C THR A 48 -5.46 4.04 17.71
N LEU A 49 -4.58 5.03 17.51
CA LEU A 49 -4.07 5.39 16.18
C LEU A 49 -3.32 4.24 15.50
N CYS A 50 -2.53 3.47 16.25
CA CYS A 50 -1.81 2.32 15.71
C CYS A 50 -2.76 1.19 15.31
N GLU A 51 -3.81 0.93 16.08
CA GLU A 51 -4.83 -0.07 15.77
C GLU A 51 -5.63 0.31 14.53
N GLU A 52 -6.08 1.56 14.44
CA GLU A 52 -6.77 2.11 13.26
C GLU A 52 -5.88 2.03 12.01
N SER A 53 -4.60 2.41 12.14
CA SER A 53 -3.62 2.32 11.05
C SER A 53 -3.39 0.88 10.60
N LYS A 54 -3.36 -0.07 11.55
CA LYS A 54 -3.21 -1.50 11.24
C LYS A 54 -4.41 -2.00 10.44
N GLU A 55 -5.62 -1.67 10.85
CA GLU A 55 -6.83 -2.09 10.13
C GLU A 55 -6.90 -1.51 8.71
N ALA A 56 -6.59 -0.22 8.56
CA ALA A 56 -6.49 0.42 7.25
C ALA A 56 -5.38 -0.21 6.37
N GLY A 57 -4.24 -0.57 6.98
CA GLY A 57 -3.14 -1.27 6.32
C GLY A 57 -3.56 -2.65 5.80
N ILE A 58 -4.26 -3.44 6.62
CA ILE A 58 -4.79 -4.76 6.21
C ILE A 58 -5.76 -4.61 5.03
N ARG A 59 -6.71 -3.66 5.12
CA ARG A 59 -7.63 -3.39 4.01
C ARG A 59 -6.89 -3.03 2.72
N THR A 60 -5.81 -2.25 2.83
CA THR A 60 -4.98 -1.86 1.68
C THR A 60 -4.26 -3.05 1.07
N LEU A 61 -3.66 -3.93 1.88
CA LEU A 61 -3.01 -5.15 1.40
C LEU A 61 -3.99 -6.06 0.66
N VAL A 62 -5.22 -6.23 1.16
CA VAL A 62 -6.26 -7.01 0.47
C VAL A 62 -6.63 -6.38 -0.87
N MET A 63 -6.76 -5.04 -0.92
CA MET A 63 -7.04 -4.35 -2.19
C MET A 63 -5.88 -4.47 -3.19
N LEU A 64 -4.64 -4.43 -2.73
CA LEU A 64 -3.47 -4.62 -3.59
C LEU A 64 -3.43 -6.04 -4.16
N ASP A 65 -3.73 -7.06 -3.36
CA ASP A 65 -3.81 -8.45 -3.80
C ASP A 65 -4.87 -8.63 -4.90
N GLU A 66 -6.10 -8.13 -4.67
CA GLU A 66 -7.18 -8.18 -5.67
C GLU A 66 -6.81 -7.40 -6.96
N GLN A 67 -6.15 -6.25 -6.84
CA GLN A 67 -5.65 -5.50 -8.00
C GLN A 67 -4.58 -6.26 -8.77
N GLY A 68 -3.71 -6.99 -8.08
CA GLY A 68 -2.70 -7.87 -8.70
C GLY A 68 -3.35 -8.94 -9.58
N GLU A 69 -4.35 -9.64 -9.05
CA GLU A 69 -5.11 -10.65 -9.83
C GLU A 69 -5.80 -10.05 -11.06
N GLN A 70 -6.34 -8.83 -10.93
CA GLN A 70 -6.95 -8.13 -12.06
C GLN A 70 -5.92 -7.77 -13.14
N LEU A 71 -4.71 -7.35 -12.76
CA LEU A 71 -3.64 -7.08 -13.71
C LEU A 71 -3.15 -8.34 -14.41
N ASP A 72 -3.08 -9.47 -13.72
CA ASP A 72 -2.77 -10.79 -14.32
C ASP A 72 -3.81 -11.20 -15.38
N ALA A 73 -5.10 -10.98 -15.07
CA ALA A 73 -6.18 -11.22 -16.02
C ALA A 73 -6.08 -10.32 -17.26
N ILE A 74 -5.74 -9.04 -17.07
CA ILE A 74 -5.54 -8.09 -18.18
C ILE A 74 -4.34 -8.50 -19.04
N ASP A 75 -3.22 -8.85 -18.41
CA ASP A 75 -2.00 -9.24 -19.14
C ASP A 75 -2.21 -10.51 -19.97
N SER A 76 -2.88 -11.51 -19.39
CA SER A 76 -3.32 -12.72 -20.10
C SER A 76 -4.28 -12.41 -21.24
N GLY A 77 -5.19 -11.46 -21.04
CA GLY A 77 -6.09 -10.96 -22.07
C GLY A 77 -5.33 -10.33 -23.26
N MET A 78 -4.27 -9.57 -22.97
CA MET A 78 -3.42 -8.99 -24.01
C MET A 78 -2.64 -10.04 -24.81
N ASP A 79 -2.21 -11.13 -24.16
CA ASP A 79 -1.59 -12.26 -24.87
C ASP A 79 -2.57 -12.99 -25.77
N ARG A 80 -3.83 -13.14 -25.34
CA ARG A 80 -4.90 -13.67 -26.18
C ARG A 80 -5.17 -12.78 -27.39
N ILE A 81 -5.30 -11.46 -27.21
CA ILE A 81 -5.48 -10.50 -28.31
C ILE A 81 -4.32 -10.62 -29.30
N ASN A 82 -3.09 -10.72 -28.81
CA ASN A 82 -1.92 -10.86 -29.66
C ASN A 82 -1.96 -12.15 -30.52
N ALA A 83 -2.44 -13.26 -29.95
CA ALA A 83 -2.66 -14.50 -30.68
C ALA A 83 -3.79 -14.38 -31.72
N GLU A 84 -4.93 -13.83 -31.34
CA GLU A 84 -6.07 -13.61 -32.25
C GLU A 84 -5.68 -12.70 -33.42
N MET A 85 -4.91 -11.65 -33.16
CA MET A 85 -4.42 -10.75 -34.20
C MET A 85 -3.46 -11.44 -35.18
N ARG A 86 -2.69 -12.45 -34.76
CA ARG A 86 -1.87 -13.27 -35.69
C ARG A 86 -2.74 -13.99 -36.68
N ASP A 87 -3.84 -14.58 -36.22
CA ASP A 87 -4.71 -15.36 -37.09
C ASP A 87 -5.56 -14.46 -37.97
N ALA A 88 -6.02 -13.31 -37.44
CA ALA A 88 -6.69 -12.29 -38.24
C ALA A 88 -5.80 -11.77 -39.38
N GLU A 89 -4.52 -11.46 -39.11
CA GLU A 89 -3.57 -11.00 -40.13
C GLU A 89 -3.30 -12.06 -41.20
N LYS A 90 -3.15 -13.34 -40.82
CA LYS A 90 -3.02 -14.46 -41.77
C LYS A 90 -4.26 -14.62 -42.65
N ASN A 91 -5.45 -14.51 -42.08
CA ASN A 91 -6.71 -14.60 -42.82
C ASN A 91 -6.83 -13.45 -43.82
N LEU A 92 -6.46 -12.22 -43.43
CA LEU A 92 -6.41 -11.07 -44.33
C LEU A 92 -5.38 -11.26 -45.46
N GLU A 93 -4.20 -11.81 -45.17
CA GLU A 93 -3.22 -12.19 -46.20
C GLU A 93 -3.75 -13.27 -47.16
N GLY A 94 -4.59 -14.19 -46.67
CA GLY A 94 -5.29 -15.16 -47.50
C GLY A 94 -6.27 -14.50 -48.47
N LEU A 95 -7.05 -13.52 -47.99
CA LEU A 95 -8.03 -12.78 -48.79
C LEU A 95 -7.40 -11.78 -49.77
N GLU A 96 -6.21 -11.26 -49.48
CA GLU A 96 -5.47 -10.38 -50.39
C GLU A 96 -4.89 -11.11 -51.62
N LYS A 97 -4.83 -12.45 -51.60
CA LYS A 97 -4.35 -13.25 -52.74
C LYS A 97 -5.48 -13.40 -53.78
N CYS A 98 -5.34 -12.72 -54.91
CA CYS A 98 -6.21 -12.91 -56.08
C CYS A 98 -5.88 -14.25 -56.78
N CYS A 99 -6.89 -15.09 -57.00
CA CYS A 99 -6.84 -16.32 -57.80
C CYS A 99 -5.76 -17.35 -57.42
N GLY A 100 -5.69 -17.74 -56.13
CA GLY A 100 -5.06 -19.01 -55.68
C GLY A 100 -3.54 -19.15 -55.78
N LEU A 101 -2.85 -18.39 -56.63
CA LEU A 101 -1.41 -18.55 -56.89
C LEU A 101 -0.65 -17.25 -57.20
N CYS A 102 -1.32 -16.11 -57.47
CA CYS A 102 -0.66 -14.85 -57.84
C CYS A 102 -0.54 -13.89 -56.64
N VAL A 103 0.60 -13.92 -55.94
CA VAL A 103 0.97 -12.86 -54.99
C VAL A 103 1.44 -11.66 -55.79
N LEU A 104 0.67 -10.55 -55.81
CA LEU A 104 1.15 -9.28 -56.38
C LEU A 104 2.41 -8.84 -55.60
N PRO A 105 3.62 -8.84 -56.21
CA PRO A 105 4.87 -8.60 -55.49
C PRO A 105 5.01 -7.17 -54.94
N TRP A 106 4.06 -6.29 -55.24
CA TRP A 106 4.05 -4.86 -54.87
C TRP A 106 3.28 -4.53 -53.58
N LYS A 107 2.66 -5.53 -52.91
CA LYS A 107 1.93 -5.32 -51.63
C LYS A 107 2.42 -6.24 -50.50
N LYS A 108 3.70 -6.15 -50.11
CA LYS A 108 4.17 -6.76 -48.86
C LYS A 108 3.86 -5.82 -47.68
N SER A 109 2.91 -6.21 -46.82
CA SER A 109 2.67 -5.52 -45.55
C SER A 109 3.87 -5.67 -44.61
N LYS A 110 4.13 -4.63 -43.80
CA LYS A 110 5.15 -4.67 -42.75
C LYS A 110 4.69 -5.64 -41.65
N ASN A 111 5.53 -6.61 -41.31
CA ASN A 111 5.25 -7.57 -40.25
C ASN A 111 5.67 -6.96 -38.89
N VAL A 112 4.68 -6.58 -38.08
CA VAL A 112 4.87 -5.95 -36.76
C VAL A 112 5.63 -6.85 -35.79
N GLU A 113 5.55 -8.17 -35.95
CA GLU A 113 6.21 -9.15 -35.08
C GLU A 113 7.73 -9.18 -35.22
N LYS A 114 8.26 -8.65 -36.34
CA LYS A 114 9.70 -8.52 -36.56
C LYS A 114 10.28 -7.25 -35.94
N SER A 115 9.45 -6.41 -35.34
CA SER A 115 9.93 -5.20 -34.67
C SER A 115 10.63 -5.53 -33.35
N ALA A 116 11.68 -4.77 -33.03
CA ALA A 116 12.38 -4.90 -31.75
C ALA A 116 11.44 -4.63 -30.56
N ALA A 117 10.50 -3.69 -30.73
CA ALA A 117 9.45 -3.39 -29.74
C ALA A 117 8.58 -4.62 -29.46
N TYR A 118 8.13 -5.32 -30.50
CA TYR A 118 7.36 -6.56 -30.34
C TYR A 118 8.11 -7.64 -29.56
N SER A 119 9.36 -7.88 -29.93
CA SER A 119 10.17 -8.89 -29.24
C SER A 119 10.43 -8.51 -27.78
N LYS A 120 10.66 -7.23 -27.47
CA LYS A 120 10.86 -6.77 -26.09
C LYS A 120 9.61 -6.97 -25.24
N THR A 121 8.43 -6.67 -25.79
CA THR A 121 7.17 -6.66 -25.02
C THR A 121 6.52 -8.03 -24.89
N PHE A 122 6.51 -8.86 -25.94
CA PHE A 122 5.85 -10.18 -25.94
C PHE A 122 6.80 -11.36 -25.81
N LYS A 123 8.12 -11.14 -25.91
CA LYS A 123 9.15 -12.19 -25.77
C LYS A 123 10.24 -11.82 -24.77
N GLY A 124 10.14 -10.67 -24.11
CA GLY A 124 11.08 -10.28 -23.07
C GLY A 124 10.79 -11.06 -21.78
N ASN A 125 11.82 -11.72 -21.24
CA ASN A 125 11.78 -12.34 -19.91
C ASN A 125 12.03 -11.27 -18.81
N ASP A 126 11.19 -10.25 -18.72
CA ASP A 126 11.23 -9.29 -17.60
C ASP A 126 10.38 -9.77 -16.39
N ASP A 127 9.83 -10.99 -16.46
CA ASP A 127 8.94 -11.59 -15.45
C ASP A 127 9.62 -12.04 -14.15
N GLY A 128 10.69 -11.38 -13.70
CA GLY A 128 11.36 -11.93 -12.52
C GLY A 128 12.52 -11.19 -11.89
N LYS A 129 12.69 -9.90 -12.11
CA LYS A 129 13.55 -9.14 -11.19
C LYS A 129 12.77 -8.78 -9.93
N VAL A 130 12.30 -9.80 -9.21
CA VAL A 130 11.91 -9.65 -7.81
C VAL A 130 13.15 -9.11 -7.09
N ASN A 131 13.08 -7.87 -6.62
CA ASN A 131 14.12 -7.30 -5.78
C ASN A 131 14.06 -7.98 -4.40
N SER A 132 14.50 -9.25 -4.32
CA SER A 132 14.82 -9.91 -3.04
C SER A 132 15.99 -9.23 -2.29
N SER A 133 16.31 -7.99 -2.63
CA SER A 133 17.34 -7.11 -2.07
C SER A 133 16.73 -5.89 -1.38
N GLY A 134 15.53 -6.01 -0.80
CA GLY A 134 15.21 -5.22 0.38
C GLY A 134 15.99 -5.79 1.57
N PRO A 135 16.67 -4.99 2.41
CA PRO A 135 17.38 -5.54 3.54
C PRO A 135 16.35 -6.23 4.45
N ARG A 136 16.37 -7.57 4.47
CA ARG A 136 16.03 -8.31 5.69
C ARG A 136 17.08 -7.94 6.71
N GLN A 137 16.96 -6.73 7.26
CA GLN A 137 17.48 -6.46 8.58
C GLN A 137 16.72 -7.40 9.50
N ILE A 138 17.33 -8.56 9.73
CA ILE A 138 17.26 -9.20 11.02
C ILE A 138 17.47 -8.06 12.01
N VAL A 139 16.43 -7.73 12.76
CA VAL A 139 16.51 -6.66 13.74
C VAL A 139 17.54 -7.14 14.76
N ALA A 140 18.80 -6.74 14.58
CA ALA A 140 19.63 -6.45 15.72
C ALA A 140 18.84 -5.39 16.47
N GLN A 141 18.25 -5.83 17.58
CA GLN A 141 17.55 -5.07 18.58
C GLN A 141 18.47 -3.95 19.08
N ASN A 142 18.61 -2.89 18.28
CA ASN A 142 19.23 -1.64 18.68
C ASN A 142 18.10 -0.68 19.01
N GLY A 143 17.50 -0.93 20.17
CA GLY A 143 16.43 -0.15 20.75
C GLY A 143 16.36 -0.51 22.23
N VAL A 144 17.04 0.31 23.02
CA VAL A 144 17.17 0.24 24.49
C VAL A 144 17.97 -0.97 24.99
N GLY A 145 19.08 -0.68 25.70
CA GLY A 145 19.92 -1.73 26.29
C GLY A 145 19.11 -2.62 27.25
N PRO A 146 19.50 -3.89 27.43
CA PRO A 146 18.79 -4.82 28.30
C PRO A 146 18.79 -4.28 29.74
N GLY A 147 17.68 -3.62 30.12
CA GLY A 147 17.50 -3.07 31.47
C GLY A 147 16.90 -1.66 31.55
N SER A 148 16.77 -0.91 30.46
CA SER A 148 16.05 0.38 30.49
C SER A 148 14.70 0.22 29.80
N GLY A 149 13.62 0.65 30.46
CA GLY A 149 12.31 0.78 29.82
C GLY A 149 12.29 1.93 28.82
N TYR A 150 11.21 2.07 28.06
CA TYR A 150 10.93 3.25 27.23
C TYR A 150 10.76 4.51 28.08
N ILE A 151 10.40 4.33 29.35
CA ILE A 151 10.18 5.39 30.33
C ILE A 151 11.13 5.22 31.49
N GLN A 152 11.79 6.33 31.86
CA GLN A 152 12.50 6.41 33.12
C GLN A 152 11.47 6.45 34.25
N LYS A 153 11.36 5.37 35.01
CA LYS A 153 10.49 5.31 36.19
C LYS A 153 11.07 6.22 37.27
N ILE A 154 10.28 7.16 37.79
CA ILE A 154 10.67 8.11 38.84
C ILE A 154 9.91 7.77 40.12
N THR A 155 8.59 7.64 40.02
CA THR A 155 7.73 7.26 41.15
C THR A 155 7.45 5.76 41.19
N GLY A 156 7.55 5.07 40.04
CA GLY A 156 7.23 3.65 39.91
C GLY A 156 5.73 3.36 40.11
N ASP A 157 4.89 4.38 40.00
CA ASP A 157 3.45 4.26 40.23
C ASP A 157 2.74 3.47 39.12
N ALA A 158 1.46 3.17 39.33
CA ALA A 158 0.68 2.41 38.35
C ALA A 158 0.58 3.12 36.98
N ARG A 159 0.68 4.45 36.93
CA ARG A 159 0.56 5.23 35.69
C ARG A 159 1.83 5.12 34.85
N GLU A 160 3.01 5.21 35.47
CA GLU A 160 4.29 5.01 34.79
C GLU A 160 4.40 3.56 34.25
N ASN A 161 3.89 2.57 34.99
CA ASN A 161 3.84 1.18 34.52
C ASN A 161 2.88 1.00 33.34
N GLU A 162 1.67 1.58 33.40
CA GLU A 162 0.72 1.53 32.28
C GLU A 162 1.30 2.23 31.04
N MET A 163 1.98 3.37 31.22
CA MET A 163 2.59 4.11 30.12
C MET A 163 3.71 3.29 29.45
N GLU A 164 4.52 2.58 30.22
CA GLU A 164 5.56 1.66 29.73
C GLU A 164 4.94 0.51 28.92
N ASP A 165 3.89 -0.12 29.45
CA ASP A 165 3.16 -1.21 28.78
C ASP A 165 2.51 -0.73 27.48
N ASN A 166 1.94 0.48 27.47
CA ASN A 166 1.37 1.10 26.27
C ASN A 166 2.46 1.33 25.21
N LEU A 167 3.61 1.90 25.59
CA LEU A 167 4.71 2.15 24.65
C LEU A 167 5.33 0.87 24.09
N GLN A 168 5.43 -0.19 24.88
CA GLN A 168 5.90 -1.50 24.41
C GLN A 168 4.92 -2.10 23.37
N GLN A 169 3.61 -1.98 23.62
CA GLN A 169 2.58 -2.41 22.66
C GLN A 169 2.62 -1.58 21.37
N VAL A 170 2.73 -0.25 21.48
CA VAL A 170 2.92 0.64 20.33
C VAL A 170 4.16 0.22 19.54
N SER A 171 5.31 0.03 20.20
CA SER A 171 6.57 -0.37 19.55
C SER A 171 6.39 -1.62 18.69
N THR A 172 5.68 -2.61 19.23
CA THR A 172 5.33 -3.84 18.51
C THR A 172 4.41 -3.57 17.32
N MET A 173 3.37 -2.74 17.50
CA MET A 173 2.45 -2.38 16.41
C MET A 173 3.15 -1.59 15.29
N ILE A 174 4.04 -0.67 15.63
CA ILE A 174 4.86 0.08 14.66
C ILE A 174 5.77 -0.88 13.88
N GLY A 175 6.35 -1.88 14.55
CA GLY A 175 7.11 -2.93 13.86
C GLY A 175 6.27 -3.68 12.82
N ASN A 176 5.03 -4.02 13.17
CA ASN A 176 4.09 -4.66 12.23
C ASN A 176 3.67 -3.72 11.09
N LEU A 177 3.39 -2.45 11.38
CA LEU A 177 3.07 -1.42 10.38
C LEU A 177 4.22 -1.25 9.38
N ARG A 178 5.48 -1.27 9.85
CA ARG A 178 6.66 -1.23 8.98
C ARG A 178 6.69 -2.43 8.03
N ASN A 179 6.44 -3.64 8.52
CA ASN A 179 6.45 -4.83 7.67
C ASN A 179 5.36 -4.72 6.59
N MET A 180 4.13 -4.33 6.97
CA MET A 180 3.05 -4.09 5.99
C MET A 180 3.42 -3.00 4.98
N ALA A 181 4.07 -1.92 5.40
CA ALA A 181 4.52 -0.87 4.49
C ALA A 181 5.57 -1.38 3.48
N CYS A 182 6.49 -2.24 3.92
CA CYS A 182 7.43 -2.90 3.01
C CYS A 182 6.72 -3.84 2.03
N ASP A 183 5.77 -4.65 2.50
CA ASP A 183 5.02 -5.58 1.65
C ASP A 183 4.18 -4.83 0.61
N MET A 184 3.46 -3.79 1.02
CA MET A 184 2.73 -2.89 0.11
C MET A 184 3.67 -2.24 -0.91
N GLY A 185 4.85 -1.78 -0.48
CA GLY A 185 5.83 -1.15 -1.38
C GLY A 185 6.33 -2.10 -2.46
N ASN A 186 6.70 -3.33 -2.09
CA ASN A 186 7.15 -4.35 -3.04
C ASN A 186 6.04 -4.74 -4.03
N GLU A 187 4.80 -4.89 -3.53
CA GLU A 187 3.66 -5.25 -4.39
C GLU A 187 3.35 -4.14 -5.40
N ILE A 188 3.38 -2.88 -4.97
CA ILE A 188 3.20 -1.74 -5.88
C ILE A 188 4.31 -1.69 -6.94
N GLU A 189 5.58 -1.93 -6.57
CA GLU A 189 6.69 -1.98 -7.54
C GLU A 189 6.48 -3.11 -8.58
N ASN A 190 6.05 -4.29 -8.14
CA ASN A 190 5.74 -5.41 -9.03
C ASN A 190 4.61 -5.06 -10.00
N GLN A 191 3.49 -4.54 -9.47
CA GLN A 191 2.34 -4.12 -10.27
C GLN A 191 2.69 -3.01 -11.26
N ASN A 192 3.53 -2.03 -10.87
CA ASN A 192 3.99 -0.98 -11.79
C ASN A 192 4.76 -1.55 -12.99
N ASN A 193 5.66 -2.51 -12.75
CA ASN A 193 6.39 -3.18 -13.84
C ASN A 193 5.44 -3.97 -14.76
N GLN A 194 4.43 -4.64 -14.19
CA GLN A 194 3.39 -5.33 -14.97
C GLN A 194 2.56 -4.35 -15.81
N ILE A 195 2.18 -3.20 -15.26
CA ILE A 195 1.45 -2.15 -16.00
C ILE A 195 2.26 -1.65 -17.19
N ASP A 196 3.58 -1.43 -17.03
CA ASP A 196 4.44 -1.02 -18.14
C ASP A 196 4.50 -2.07 -19.26
N ARG A 197 4.53 -3.36 -18.90
CA ARG A 197 4.45 -4.47 -19.87
C ARG A 197 3.09 -4.46 -20.59
N ILE A 198 1.98 -4.40 -19.85
CA ILE A 198 0.62 -4.35 -20.38
C ILE A 198 0.45 -3.17 -21.33
N LYS A 199 0.96 -2.00 -20.95
CA LYS A 199 0.95 -0.78 -21.79
C LYS A 199 1.65 -1.04 -23.12
N GLY A 200 2.85 -1.61 -23.10
CA GLY A 200 3.55 -2.00 -24.32
C GLY A 200 2.73 -2.96 -25.17
N LYS A 201 2.13 -4.00 -24.56
CA LYS A 201 1.30 -4.99 -25.28
C LYS A 201 0.09 -4.31 -25.92
N THR A 202 -0.51 -3.34 -25.22
CA THR A 202 -1.66 -2.55 -25.68
C THR A 202 -1.30 -1.68 -26.87
N GLU A 203 -0.20 -0.92 -26.81
CA GLU A 203 0.25 -0.05 -27.90
C GLU A 203 0.51 -0.85 -29.20
N ILE A 204 1.19 -2.00 -29.07
CA ILE A 204 1.44 -2.89 -30.21
C ILE A 204 0.13 -3.45 -30.76
N SER A 205 -0.75 -3.94 -29.88
CA SER A 205 -2.03 -4.52 -30.28
C SER A 205 -2.91 -3.50 -30.99
N GLN A 206 -2.93 -2.25 -30.50
CA GLN A 206 -3.64 -1.15 -31.15
C GLN A 206 -3.15 -0.93 -32.58
N VAL A 207 -1.84 -0.82 -32.79
CA VAL A 207 -1.26 -0.64 -34.14
C VAL A 207 -1.64 -1.79 -35.07
N ARG A 208 -1.62 -3.03 -34.58
CA ARG A 208 -2.01 -4.22 -35.36
C ARG A 208 -3.49 -4.19 -35.73
N ILE A 209 -4.37 -3.91 -34.76
CA ILE A 209 -5.83 -3.82 -34.97
C ILE A 209 -6.14 -2.73 -36.00
N GLU A 210 -5.56 -1.54 -35.87
CA GLU A 210 -5.74 -0.45 -36.84
C GLU A 210 -5.25 -0.82 -38.25
N GLY A 211 -4.10 -1.49 -38.34
CA GLY A 211 -3.54 -1.99 -39.59
C GLY A 211 -4.44 -3.02 -40.26
N ALA A 212 -4.89 -4.02 -39.50
CA ALA A 212 -5.83 -5.05 -39.97
C ALA A 212 -7.16 -4.44 -40.43
N ASN A 213 -7.72 -3.50 -39.66
CA ASN A 213 -8.95 -2.80 -40.00
C ASN A 213 -8.83 -2.00 -41.31
N LYS A 214 -7.69 -1.32 -41.55
CA LYS A 214 -7.43 -0.61 -42.81
C LYS A 214 -7.36 -1.58 -44.01
N ARG A 215 -6.70 -2.73 -43.84
CA ARG A 215 -6.60 -3.78 -44.87
C ARG A 215 -7.97 -4.37 -45.19
N ALA A 216 -8.73 -4.78 -44.16
CA ALA A 216 -10.08 -5.30 -44.31
C ALA A 216 -11.01 -4.32 -45.05
N LYS A 217 -11.01 -3.04 -44.67
CA LYS A 217 -11.79 -1.99 -45.37
C LYS A 217 -11.39 -1.81 -46.83
N THR A 218 -10.13 -2.05 -47.19
CA THR A 218 -9.68 -1.97 -48.58
C THR A 218 -10.21 -3.15 -49.40
N LEU A 219 -10.21 -4.36 -48.82
CA LEU A 219 -10.76 -5.56 -49.46
C LEU A 219 -12.26 -5.47 -49.72
N LEU A 220 -13.02 -4.81 -48.84
CA LEU A 220 -14.46 -4.60 -49.04
C LEU A 220 -14.79 -3.56 -50.13
N LYS A 221 -13.81 -2.76 -50.57
CA LYS A 221 -13.98 -1.76 -51.63
C LYS A 221 -13.61 -2.28 -53.02
N THR A 222 -13.05 -3.48 -53.09
CA THR A 222 -12.81 -4.26 -54.33
C THR A 222 -13.99 -5.15 -54.61
#